data_AF-A0A7R8H8D7-F1
#
_entry.id   AF-A0A7R8H8D7-F1
#
_cell.length_a   1.000
_cell.length_b   1.000
_cell.length_c   1.000
_cell.angle_alpha   90.00
_cell.angle_beta   90.00
_cell.angle_gamma   90.00
#
_symmetry.space_group_name_H-M   'P 1'
#
loop_
_entity.id
_entity.type
_entity.pdbx_description
1 polymer ?
#
loop_
_entity_poly.entity_id
_entity_poly.type
_entity_poly.pdbx_seq_one_letter_code
_entity_poly.pdbx_strand_id
1 'polypeptide(L)'
;MTTPVREEDKKRAEEFKQQANKHFQEEHYNYAIECYTKAIEIDPSNAVYYANRSIANLRLESFGYALEDASKSIEIDRTYLKAYYRRAAAYMALGKFKFALKDYEAVS
;
A
#
# COMPACT_ATOMS: atom_id res chain seq x y z
N MET A 1 -14.95 -9.90 17.28
CA MET A 1 -15.03 -10.86 16.15
C MET A 1 -15.26 -10.02 14.91
N THR A 2 -14.28 -9.90 14.01
CA THR A 2 -14.47 -9.24 12.71
C THR A 2 -15.22 -10.21 11.80
N THR A 3 -16.39 -9.81 11.32
CA THR A 3 -17.15 -10.58 10.34
C THR A 3 -16.32 -10.69 9.06
N PRO A 4 -16.12 -11.88 8.48
CA PRO A 4 -15.39 -12.01 7.23
C PRO A 4 -16.12 -11.23 6.12
N VAL A 5 -15.35 -10.46 5.34
CA VAL A 5 -15.86 -9.71 4.18
C VAL A 5 -16.51 -10.70 3.21
N ARG A 6 -17.72 -10.39 2.73
CA ARG A 6 -18.44 -11.25 1.80
C ARG A 6 -17.65 -11.39 0.50
N GLU A 7 -17.76 -12.53 -0.18
CA GLU A 7 -17.01 -12.76 -1.43
C GLU A 7 -17.35 -11.75 -2.53
N GLU A 8 -18.61 -11.29 -2.59
CA GLU A 8 -19.04 -10.21 -3.49
C GLU A 8 -18.33 -8.89 -3.20
N ASP A 9 -18.14 -8.55 -1.92
CA ASP A 9 -17.45 -7.34 -1.48
C ASP A 9 -15.95 -7.45 -1.79
N LYS A 10 -15.33 -8.63 -1.59
CA LYS A 10 -13.93 -8.87 -2.00
C LYS A 10 -13.73 -8.68 -3.50
N LYS A 11 -14.67 -9.19 -4.32
CA LYS A 11 -14.62 -8.98 -5.77
C LYS A 11 -14.71 -7.49 -6.12
N ARG A 12 -15.59 -6.74 -5.46
CA ARG A 12 -15.71 -5.29 -5.65
C ARG A 12 -14.44 -4.53 -5.22
N ALA A 13 -13.82 -4.92 -4.10
CA ALA A 13 -12.53 -4.35 -3.68
C ALA A 13 -11.43 -4.63 -4.71
N GLU A 14 -11.42 -5.83 -5.28
CA GLU A 14 -10.50 -6.22 -6.33
C GLU A 14 -10.70 -5.43 -7.64
N GLU A 15 -11.96 -5.12 -8.01
CA GLU A 15 -12.27 -4.23 -9.13
C GLU A 15 -11.73 -2.82 -8.90
N PHE A 16 -11.89 -2.26 -7.70
CA PHE A 16 -11.28 -0.98 -7.34
C PHE A 16 -9.76 -1.02 -7.38
N LYS A 17 -9.13 -2.11 -6.92
CA LYS A 17 -7.67 -2.29 -7.07
C LYS A 17 -7.26 -2.29 -8.54
N GLN A 18 -7.99 -2.95 -9.42
CA GLN A 18 -7.68 -2.99 -10.86
C GLN A 18 -7.83 -1.60 -11.51
N GLN A 19 -8.88 -0.85 -11.16
CA GLN A 19 -9.03 0.55 -11.58
C GLN A 19 -7.88 1.42 -11.07
N ALA A 20 -7.49 1.25 -9.80
CA ALA A 20 -6.36 1.95 -9.21
C ALA A 20 -5.03 1.65 -9.92
N ASN A 21 -4.78 0.37 -10.25
CA ASN A 21 -3.61 -0.05 -11.02
C ASN A 21 -3.59 0.61 -12.40
N LYS A 22 -4.74 0.72 -13.07
CA LYS A 22 -4.86 1.39 -14.37
C LYS A 22 -4.52 2.88 -14.25
N HIS A 23 -5.14 3.58 -13.31
CA HIS A 23 -4.81 4.98 -13.05
C HIS A 23 -3.33 5.17 -12.69
N PHE A 24 -2.74 4.24 -11.92
CA PHE A 24 -1.32 4.29 -11.60
C PHE A 24 -0.43 4.14 -12.84
N GLN A 25 -0.78 3.26 -13.77
CA GLN A 25 -0.05 3.08 -15.04
C GLN A 25 -0.15 4.31 -15.95
N GLU A 26 -1.25 5.04 -15.88
CA GLU A 26 -1.48 6.31 -16.57
C GLU A 26 -0.90 7.51 -15.81
N GLU A 27 -0.14 7.29 -14.73
CA GLU A 27 0.43 8.32 -13.85
C GLU A 27 -0.60 9.24 -13.16
N HIS A 28 -1.87 8.84 -13.19
CA HIS A 28 -2.99 9.47 -12.50
C HIS A 28 -3.04 9.11 -11.01
N TYR A 29 -1.97 9.43 -10.26
CA TYR A 29 -1.73 8.90 -8.91
C TYR A 29 -2.81 9.28 -7.88
N ASN A 30 -3.40 10.48 -7.96
CA ASN A 30 -4.50 10.87 -7.06
C ASN A 30 -5.73 9.96 -7.24
N TYR A 31 -6.13 9.69 -8.50
CA TYR A 31 -7.23 8.77 -8.79
C TYR A 31 -6.89 7.33 -8.39
N ALA A 32 -5.63 6.91 -8.53
CA ALA A 32 -5.19 5.62 -8.03
C ALA A 32 -5.37 5.51 -6.50
N ILE A 33 -4.99 6.54 -5.75
CA ILE A 33 -5.16 6.61 -4.28
C ILE A 33 -6.63 6.52 -3.89
N GLU A 34 -7.51 7.24 -4.57
CA GLU A 34 -8.96 7.17 -4.32
C GLU A 34 -9.51 5.76 -4.53
N CYS A 35 -9.16 5.11 -5.63
CA CYS A 35 -9.59 3.75 -5.92
C CYS A 35 -9.02 2.74 -4.90
N TYR A 36 -7.73 2.84 -4.53
CA TYR A 36 -7.19 1.99 -3.45
C TYR A 36 -7.88 2.24 -2.11
N THR A 37 -8.25 3.49 -1.81
CA THR A 37 -8.96 3.83 -0.58
C THR A 37 -10.33 3.16 -0.54
N LYS A 38 -11.08 3.17 -1.65
CA LYS A 38 -12.34 2.42 -1.76
C LYS A 38 -12.15 0.91 -1.59
N ALA A 39 -11.06 0.34 -2.13
CA ALA A 39 -10.74 -1.07 -1.92
C ALA A 39 -10.46 -1.39 -0.44
N ILE A 40 -9.73 -0.51 0.24
CA ILE A 40 -9.41 -0.60 1.69
C ILE A 40 -10.66 -0.47 2.56
N GLU A 41 -11.59 0.43 2.23
CA GLU A 41 -12.85 0.60 2.96
C GLU A 41 -13.71 -0.66 2.91
N ILE A 42 -13.63 -1.43 1.82
CA ILE A 42 -14.38 -2.68 1.63
C ILE A 42 -13.68 -3.86 2.30
N ASP A 43 -12.37 -4.00 2.09
CA ASP A 43 -11.56 -5.03 2.72
C ASP A 43 -10.27 -4.43 3.31
N PRO A 44 -10.31 -4.00 4.58
CA PRO A 44 -9.16 -3.42 5.26
C PRO A 44 -8.14 -4.47 5.70
N SER A 45 -8.41 -5.76 5.47
CA SER A 45 -7.52 -6.86 5.85
C SER A 45 -6.59 -7.30 4.71
N ASN A 46 -6.62 -6.61 3.57
CA ASN A 46 -5.78 -6.94 2.43
C ASN A 46 -4.53 -6.05 2.36
N ALA A 47 -3.38 -6.65 2.67
CA ALA A 47 -2.09 -5.97 2.68
C ALA A 47 -1.72 -5.34 1.32
N VAL A 48 -2.18 -5.92 0.21
CA VAL A 48 -1.84 -5.47 -1.15
C VAL A 48 -2.36 -4.06 -1.41
N TYR A 49 -3.57 -3.73 -0.93
CA TYR A 49 -4.17 -2.42 -1.20
C TYR A 49 -3.37 -1.30 -0.55
N TYR A 50 -2.96 -1.48 0.71
CA TYR A 50 -2.12 -0.52 1.41
C TYR A 50 -0.75 -0.36 0.74
N ALA A 51 -0.06 -1.45 0.41
CA ALA A 51 1.25 -1.35 -0.24
C ALA A 51 1.17 -0.74 -1.65
N ASN A 52 0.08 -0.94 -2.38
CA ASN A 52 -0.13 -0.29 -3.66
C ASN A 52 -0.52 1.20 -3.51
N ARG A 53 -1.30 1.57 -2.49
CA ARG A 53 -1.55 2.98 -2.18
C ARG A 53 -0.29 3.70 -1.72
N SER A 54 0.58 3.02 -0.97
CA SER A 54 1.89 3.51 -0.56
C SER A 54 2.77 3.92 -1.75
N ILE A 55 2.82 3.12 -2.83
CA ILE A 55 3.60 3.50 -4.01
C ILE A 55 3.01 4.72 -4.73
N ALA A 56 1.69 4.86 -4.78
CA ALA A 56 1.06 6.05 -5.34
C ALA A 56 1.40 7.31 -4.51
N ASN A 57 1.38 7.19 -3.18
CA ASN A 57 1.84 8.25 -2.28
C ASN A 57 3.33 8.58 -2.45
N LEU A 58 4.20 7.59 -2.70
CA LEU A 58 5.62 7.83 -3.02
C LEU A 58 5.79 8.64 -4.30
N ARG A 59 4.97 8.37 -5.33
CA ARG A 59 5.00 9.11 -6.61
C ARG A 59 4.56 10.56 -6.47
N LEU A 60 3.70 10.85 -5.50
CA LEU A 60 3.25 12.21 -5.15
C LEU A 60 4.10 12.86 -4.06
N GLU A 61 5.25 12.28 -3.71
CA GLU A 61 6.13 12.76 -2.64
C GLU A 61 5.45 12.89 -1.26
N SER A 62 4.32 12.20 -1.09
CA SER A 62 3.53 12.14 0.13
C SER A 62 4.09 11.08 1.07
N PHE A 63 5.36 11.26 1.46
CA PHE A 63 6.16 10.22 2.10
C PHE A 63 5.64 9.77 3.47
N GLY A 64 4.97 10.66 4.22
CA GLY A 64 4.33 10.32 5.49
C GLY A 64 3.21 9.29 5.32
N TYR A 65 2.30 9.54 4.37
CA TYR A 65 1.22 8.60 4.04
C TYR A 65 1.76 7.30 3.43
N ALA A 66 2.80 7.39 2.58
CA ALA A 66 3.45 6.20 2.05
C ALA A 66 4.04 5.30 3.15
N LEU A 67 4.67 5.91 4.16
CA LEU A 67 5.24 5.21 5.31
C LEU A 67 4.15 4.52 6.14
N GLU A 68 3.04 5.22 6.41
CA GLU A 68 1.91 4.68 7.16
C GLU A 68 1.29 3.47 6.42
N ASP A 69 0.98 3.63 5.14
CA ASP A 69 0.41 2.57 4.31
C ASP A 69 1.33 1.34 4.21
N ALA A 70 2.62 1.54 3.98
CA ALA A 70 3.57 0.43 3.91
C ALA A 70 3.69 -0.29 5.26
N SER A 71 3.67 0.46 6.36
CA SER A 71 3.68 -0.11 7.72
C SER A 71 2.42 -0.93 8.00
N LYS A 72 1.25 -0.42 7.59
CA LYS A 72 -0.01 -1.14 7.76
C LYS A 72 -0.06 -2.42 6.93
N SER A 73 0.46 -2.37 5.71
CA SER A 73 0.59 -3.56 4.86
C SER A 73 1.42 -4.66 5.54
N ILE A 74 2.55 -4.31 6.16
CA ILE A 74 3.41 -5.24 6.92
C ILE A 74 2.71 -5.76 8.18
N GLU A 75 1.93 -4.93 8.87
CA GLU A 75 1.16 -5.33 10.04
C GLU A 75 0.14 -6.42 9.69
N ILE A 76 -0.52 -6.28 8.54
CA ILE A 76 -1.51 -7.23 8.01
C ILE A 76 -0.83 -8.50 7.50
N ASP A 77 0.18 -8.36 6.64
CA ASP A 77 0.93 -9.48 6.08
C ASP A 77 2.45 -9.22 6.14
N ARG A 78 3.08 -9.81 7.15
CA ARG A 78 4.52 -9.71 7.38
C ARG A 78 5.36 -10.41 6.32
N THR A 79 4.75 -11.25 5.49
CA THR A 79 5.43 -11.98 4.40
C THR A 79 5.41 -11.19 3.08
N TYR A 80 4.66 -10.09 3.01
CA TYR A 80 4.55 -9.29 1.79
C TYR A 80 5.79 -8.40 1.59
N LEU A 81 6.85 -8.97 1.03
CA LEU A 81 8.16 -8.34 0.83
C LEU A 81 8.10 -6.97 0.14
N LYS A 82 7.16 -6.80 -0.81
CA LYS A 82 6.95 -5.51 -1.51
C LYS A 82 6.65 -4.38 -0.52
N ALA A 83 5.95 -4.63 0.58
CA ALA A 83 5.64 -3.61 1.57
C ALA A 83 6.88 -3.08 2.29
N TYR A 84 7.85 -3.94 2.61
CA TYR A 84 9.14 -3.51 3.18
C TYR A 84 9.93 -2.65 2.20
N TYR A 85 9.96 -3.00 0.90
CA TYR A 85 10.57 -2.13 -0.11
C TYR A 85 9.90 -0.76 -0.18
N ARG A 86 8.55 -0.69 -0.10
CA ARG A 86 7.83 0.60 -0.06
C ARG A 86 8.15 1.39 1.20
N ARG A 87 8.21 0.73 2.36
CA ARG A 87 8.53 1.37 3.64
C ARG A 87 9.96 1.90 3.66
N ALA A 88 10.91 1.12 3.16
CA ALA A 88 12.30 1.52 3.00
C ALA A 88 12.43 2.75 2.09
N ALA A 89 11.73 2.76 0.95
CA ALA A 89 11.71 3.91 0.05
C ALA A 89 11.15 5.18 0.72
N ALA A 90 10.06 5.04 1.49
CA ALA A 90 9.50 6.17 2.26
C ALA A 90 10.48 6.65 3.35
N TYR A 91 11.15 5.74 4.06
CA TYR A 91 12.19 6.10 5.02
C TYR A 91 13.37 6.83 4.35
N MET A 92 13.83 6.36 3.19
CA MET A 92 14.89 7.04 2.42
C MET A 92 14.49 8.47 2.07
N ALA A 93 13.28 8.66 1.54
CA ALA A 93 12.77 9.97 1.16
C ALA A 93 12.61 10.93 2.36
N LEU A 94 12.32 10.39 3.54
CA LEU A 94 12.25 11.13 4.81
C LEU A 94 13.61 11.33 5.50
N GLY A 95 14.73 10.91 4.89
CA GLY A 95 16.07 10.98 5.49
C GLY A 95 16.32 10.00 6.65
N LYS A 96 15.43 9.02 6.83
CA LYS A 96 15.46 8.01 7.90
C LYS A 96 16.28 6.78 7.49
N PHE A 97 17.51 6.99 7.05
CA PHE A 97 18.36 5.97 6.41
C PHE A 97 18.57 4.69 7.22
N LYS A 98 18.74 4.80 8.55
CA LYS A 98 18.90 3.63 9.44
C LYS A 98 17.70 2.69 9.39
N PHE A 99 16.50 3.24 9.30
CA PHE A 99 15.27 2.45 9.23
C PHE A 99 15.09 1.84 7.83
N ALA A 100 15.45 2.58 6.77
CA ALA A 100 15.44 2.06 5.41
C ALA A 100 16.39 0.87 5.24
N LEU A 101 17.62 0.96 5.75
CA LEU A 101 18.60 -0.13 5.68
C LEU A 101 18.07 -1.40 6.35
N LYS A 102 17.49 -1.27 7.55
CA LYS A 102 16.88 -2.39 8.27
C LYS A 102 15.77 -3.08 7.47
N ASP A 103 14.94 -2.30 6.78
CA ASP A 103 13.89 -2.85 5.92
C ASP A 103 14.44 -3.52 4.66
N TYR A 104 15.52 -3.01 4.06
CA TYR A 104 16.18 -3.66 2.93
C TYR A 104 16.86 -4.97 3.34
N GLU A 105 17.53 -5.01 4.49
CA GLU A 105 18.14 -6.22 5.04
C GLU A 105 17.09 -7.30 5.37
N ALA A 106 15.88 -6.90 5.77
CA ALA A 106 14.80 -7.84 6.07
C ALA A 106 14.24 -8.58 4.84
N VAL A 107 14.52 -8.09 3.62
CA VAL A 107 14.04 -8.65 2.36
C VAL A 107 15.15 -9.13 1.42
N SER A 108 16.40 -9.13 1.90
CA SER A 108 17.59 -9.60 1.18
C SER A 108 17.95 -11.02 1.59
#